data_AF-A0A966MUA8-F1
#
_entry.id   AF-A0A966MUA8-F1
#
_cell.length_a   1.000
_cell.length_b   1.000
_cell.length_c   1.000
_cell.angle_alpha   90.00
_cell.angle_beta   90.00
_cell.angle_gamma   90.00
#
_symmetry.space_group_name_H-M   'P 1'
#
loop_
_entity.id
_entity.type
_entity.pdbx_description
1 polymer ?
#
loop_
_entity_poly.entity_id
_entity_poly.type
_entity_poly.pdbx_seq_one_letter_code
_entity_poly.pdbx_strand_id
1 'polypeptide(L)'
;GSTLRVSQHANAHFHLGCAIQGARQEGTALQVSTSVGPIELDFLIFATGFVVNWAERPMLRHIAAHVRTWGDRWQVEPGQEDAELEACPDLGGHFEFQVKAGHDCPGLDRIHCFNYPAALSLGVITGDIPAISEGALRLATTLAGLLWAEDIEHHFERMQAYAEPEVYGDEWVAVPLP
;
A
#
# COMPACT_ATOMS: atom_id res chain seq x y z
N GLY A 1 16.85 22.31 -5.57
CA GLY A 1 16.65 20.93 -5.08
C GLY A 1 17.79 20.53 -4.17
N SER A 2 17.55 19.61 -3.23
CA SER A 2 18.54 19.18 -2.23
C SER A 2 19.90 18.81 -2.84
N THR A 3 19.91 18.12 -3.98
CA THR A 3 21.12 17.66 -4.67
C THR A 3 22.05 18.80 -5.12
N LEU A 4 21.51 19.89 -5.66
CA LEU A 4 22.31 21.05 -6.09
C LEU A 4 23.01 21.75 -4.92
N ARG A 5 22.36 21.76 -3.75
CA ARG A 5 22.95 22.30 -2.53
C ARG A 5 24.09 21.39 -2.04
N VAL A 6 23.89 20.08 -2.06
CA VAL A 6 24.92 19.11 -1.65
C VAL A 6 26.13 19.13 -2.59
N SER A 7 25.90 19.29 -3.90
CA SER A 7 26.99 19.30 -4.90
C SER A 7 27.94 20.50 -4.83
N GLN A 8 27.64 21.50 -4.00
CA GLN A 8 28.53 22.66 -3.80
C GLN A 8 29.64 22.37 -2.77
N HIS A 9 29.57 21.27 -2.04
CA HIS A 9 30.56 20.91 -1.03
C HIS A 9 31.69 20.07 -1.62
N ALA A 10 32.94 20.45 -1.33
CA ALA A 10 34.13 19.78 -1.88
C ALA A 10 34.28 18.31 -1.44
N ASN A 11 33.69 17.93 -0.30
CA ASN A 11 33.70 16.59 0.26
C ASN A 11 32.45 15.76 -0.10
N ALA A 12 31.63 16.23 -1.05
CA ALA A 12 30.47 15.50 -1.54
C ALA A 12 30.73 15.01 -2.98
N HIS A 13 30.74 13.69 -3.16
CA HIS A 13 31.03 13.06 -4.44
C HIS A 13 29.82 12.26 -4.94
N PHE A 14 29.51 12.38 -6.23
CA PHE A 14 28.43 11.66 -6.89
C PHE A 14 29.01 10.67 -7.90
N HIS A 15 29.05 9.39 -7.53
CA HIS A 15 29.52 8.32 -8.41
C HIS A 15 28.33 7.67 -9.11
N LEU A 16 27.95 8.20 -10.28
CA LEU A 16 26.89 7.64 -11.12
C LEU A 16 27.44 6.48 -11.96
N GLY A 17 26.60 5.50 -12.29
CA GLY A 17 27.04 4.29 -13.02
C GLY A 17 28.02 3.41 -12.23
N CYS A 18 28.12 3.63 -10.92
CA CYS A 18 28.99 2.92 -9.99
C CYS A 18 28.16 1.91 -9.19
N ALA A 19 27.94 0.74 -9.77
CA ALA A 19 27.16 -0.31 -9.10
C ALA A 19 28.01 -0.96 -8.00
N ILE A 20 27.47 -1.03 -6.78
CA ILE A 20 28.10 -1.77 -5.67
C ILE A 20 27.92 -3.26 -5.92
N GLN A 21 29.02 -4.01 -5.91
CA GLN A 21 29.04 -5.46 -6.17
C GLN A 21 29.31 -6.27 -4.91
N GLY A 22 29.83 -5.65 -3.87
CA GLY A 22 30.13 -6.29 -2.59
C GLY A 22 30.92 -5.38 -1.67
N ALA A 23 31.03 -5.78 -0.41
CA ALA A 23 31.85 -5.10 0.58
C ALA A 23 32.50 -6.15 1.49
N ARG A 24 33.76 -5.92 1.85
CA ARG A 24 34.49 -6.72 2.82
C ARG A 24 35.21 -5.82 3.80
N GLN A 25 35.28 -6.22 5.05
CA GLN A 25 36.07 -5.50 6.05
C GLN A 25 37.57 -5.84 5.88
N GLU A 26 38.41 -4.82 5.82
CA GLU A 26 39.87 -4.93 5.86
C GLU A 26 40.43 -4.03 6.96
N GLY A 27 40.89 -4.64 8.05
CA GLY A 27 41.31 -3.88 9.24
C GLY A 27 40.16 -3.04 9.80
N THR A 28 40.34 -1.72 9.84
CA THR A 28 39.33 -0.77 10.33
C THR A 28 38.43 -0.19 9.24
N ALA A 29 38.70 -0.50 7.96
CA ALA A 29 37.97 0.05 6.83
C ALA A 29 37.15 -1.02 6.09
N LEU A 30 36.25 -0.56 5.23
CA LEU A 30 35.47 -1.37 4.30
C LEU A 30 36.07 -1.21 2.90
N GLN A 31 36.48 -2.33 2.31
CA GLN A 31 36.80 -2.40 0.89
C GLN A 31 35.52 -2.73 0.11
N VAL A 32 34.96 -1.74 -0.58
CA VAL A 32 33.74 -1.90 -1.37
C VAL A 32 34.11 -2.11 -2.84
N SER A 33 33.70 -3.23 -3.41
CA SER A 33 33.87 -3.49 -4.85
C SER A 33 32.75 -2.81 -5.62
N THR A 34 33.13 -2.13 -6.71
CA THR A 34 32.18 -1.49 -7.62
C THR A 34 32.50 -1.82 -9.07
N SER A 35 31.55 -1.57 -9.97
CA SER A 35 31.72 -1.76 -11.42
C SER A 35 32.85 -0.94 -12.06
N VAL A 36 33.33 0.12 -11.40
CA VAL A 36 34.34 1.05 -11.93
C VAL A 36 35.64 1.07 -11.13
N GLY A 37 35.79 0.14 -10.18
CA GLY A 37 36.95 0.02 -9.31
C GLY A 37 36.58 0.08 -7.83
N PRO A 38 37.44 -0.39 -6.93
CA PRO A 38 37.10 -0.46 -5.52
C PRO A 38 37.20 0.91 -4.84
N ILE A 39 36.44 1.09 -3.77
CA ILE A 39 36.46 2.28 -2.92
C ILE A 39 36.64 1.84 -1.47
N GLU A 40 37.52 2.51 -0.73
CA GLU A 40 37.70 2.32 0.70
C GLU A 40 36.81 3.30 1.48
N LEU A 41 36.07 2.81 2.47
CA LEU A 41 35.14 3.60 3.28
C LEU A 41 35.23 3.20 4.77
N ASP A 42 35.05 4.15 5.69
CA ASP A 42 34.90 3.81 7.11
C ASP A 42 33.51 3.25 7.43
N PHE A 43 32.47 3.76 6.73
CA PHE A 43 31.07 3.37 6.92
C PHE A 43 30.35 3.23 5.58
N LEU A 44 29.41 2.29 5.52
CA LEU A 44 28.55 2.07 4.38
C LEU A 44 27.09 2.12 4.82
N ILE A 45 26.31 3.00 4.21
CA ILE A 45 24.87 3.16 4.47
C ILE A 45 24.10 2.66 3.26
N PHE A 46 23.27 1.63 3.45
CA PHE A 46 22.42 1.10 2.39
C PHE A 46 21.13 1.91 2.28
N ALA A 47 21.03 2.72 1.23
CA ALA A 47 19.82 3.43 0.82
C ALA A 47 19.22 2.79 -0.45
N THR A 48 19.13 1.45 -0.47
CA THR A 48 18.79 0.64 -1.65
C THR A 48 17.30 0.30 -1.77
N GLY A 49 16.44 0.98 -1.02
CA GLY A 49 15.00 0.77 -1.05
C GLY A 49 14.53 -0.41 -0.18
N PHE A 50 13.41 -1.00 -0.57
CA PHE A 50 12.71 -2.07 0.15
C PHE A 50 12.41 -3.23 -0.80
N VAL A 51 11.92 -4.34 -0.26
CA VAL A 51 11.43 -5.48 -1.04
C VAL A 51 10.14 -5.99 -0.44
N VAL A 52 9.23 -6.48 -1.29
CA VAL A 52 8.04 -7.20 -0.86
C VAL A 52 8.41 -8.64 -0.55
N ASN A 53 8.51 -8.98 0.74
CA ASN A 53 8.79 -10.34 1.19
C ASN A 53 7.83 -10.78 2.30
N TRP A 54 6.97 -11.75 1.97
CA TRP A 54 5.98 -12.31 2.88
C TRP A 54 6.58 -13.13 4.03
N ALA A 55 7.73 -13.78 3.81
CA ALA A 55 8.40 -14.59 4.83
C ALA A 55 8.93 -13.74 5.99
N GLU A 56 9.30 -12.49 5.71
CA GLU A 56 9.77 -11.51 6.70
C GLU A 56 8.61 -10.83 7.47
N ARG A 57 7.35 -11.25 7.24
CA ARG A 57 6.15 -10.73 7.89
C ARG A 57 5.48 -11.81 8.73
N PRO A 58 6.04 -12.20 9.88
CA PRO A 58 5.54 -13.32 10.69
C PRO A 58 4.11 -13.13 11.21
N MET A 59 3.60 -11.90 11.27
CA MET A 59 2.19 -11.61 11.58
C MET A 59 1.22 -12.09 10.47
N LEU A 60 1.69 -12.20 9.22
CA LEU A 60 0.89 -12.59 8.07
C LEU A 60 1.01 -14.09 7.74
N ARG A 61 1.79 -14.86 8.51
CA ARG A 61 2.10 -16.26 8.21
C ARG A 61 0.88 -17.15 7.99
N HIS A 62 -0.25 -16.84 8.64
CA HIS A 62 -1.49 -17.61 8.54
C HIS A 62 -2.27 -17.33 7.27
N ILE A 63 -2.02 -16.20 6.61
CA ILE A 63 -2.71 -15.79 5.38
C ILE A 63 -1.78 -15.79 4.17
N ALA A 64 -0.46 -15.67 4.35
CA ALA A 64 0.49 -15.44 3.27
C ALA A 64 0.40 -16.48 2.13
N ALA A 65 0.22 -17.77 2.45
CA ALA A 65 0.07 -18.82 1.45
C ALA A 65 -1.28 -18.76 0.70
N HIS A 66 -2.28 -18.09 1.27
CA HIS A 66 -3.64 -17.99 0.74
C HIS A 66 -3.88 -16.69 -0.04
N VAL A 67 -3.02 -15.68 0.11
CA VAL A 67 -3.11 -14.43 -0.63
C VAL A 67 -2.70 -14.67 -2.08
N ARG A 68 -3.55 -14.25 -3.02
CA ARG A 68 -3.22 -14.19 -4.43
C ARG A 68 -2.25 -13.06 -4.68
N THR A 69 -1.18 -13.35 -5.40
CA THR A 69 -0.17 -12.37 -5.83
C THR A 69 -0.30 -12.07 -7.33
N TRP A 70 0.39 -11.03 -7.80
CA TRP A 70 0.44 -10.75 -9.23
C TRP A 70 1.14 -11.85 -10.03
N GLY A 71 2.12 -12.53 -9.45
CA GLY A 71 2.73 -13.73 -10.06
C GLY A 71 1.75 -14.90 -10.24
N ASP A 72 0.70 -14.99 -9.41
CA ASP A 72 -0.37 -15.97 -9.60
C ASP A 72 -1.38 -15.55 -10.69
N ARG A 73 -1.54 -14.25 -10.90
CA ARG A 73 -2.55 -13.67 -11.82
C ARG A 73 -2.04 -13.51 -13.23
N TRP A 74 -0.76 -13.19 -13.41
CA TRP A 74 -0.18 -12.84 -14.69
C TRP A 74 1.06 -13.68 -14.99
N GLN A 75 1.08 -14.33 -16.15
CA GLN A 75 2.29 -14.96 -16.68
C GLN A 75 3.04 -13.93 -17.52
N VAL A 76 4.23 -13.57 -17.06
CA VAL A 76 5.14 -12.67 -17.78
C VAL A 76 5.87 -13.42 -18.89
N GLU A 77 6.22 -12.71 -19.96
CA GLU A 77 7.05 -13.26 -21.03
C GLU A 77 8.48 -13.53 -20.51
N PRO A 78 9.18 -14.56 -21.04
CA PRO A 78 10.54 -14.84 -20.64
C PRO A 78 11.46 -13.62 -20.76
N GLY A 79 12.20 -13.31 -19.70
CA GLY A 79 13.07 -12.14 -19.61
C GLY A 79 12.40 -10.86 -19.09
N GLN A 80 11.12 -10.91 -18.73
CA GLN A 80 10.37 -9.82 -18.08
C GLN A 80 9.98 -10.14 -16.63
N GLU A 81 10.55 -11.20 -16.05
CA GLU A 81 10.35 -11.59 -14.66
C GLU A 81 10.86 -10.48 -13.72
N ASP A 82 10.04 -10.15 -12.73
CA ASP A 82 10.38 -9.18 -11.69
C ASP A 82 9.86 -9.71 -10.36
N ALA A 83 10.79 -10.13 -9.49
CA ALA A 83 10.47 -10.76 -8.23
C ALA A 83 9.68 -9.85 -7.28
N GLU A 84 9.88 -8.52 -7.36
CA GLU A 84 9.15 -7.58 -6.52
C GLU A 84 7.70 -7.43 -7.01
N LEU A 85 7.51 -7.28 -8.33
CA LEU A 85 6.17 -7.20 -8.92
C LEU A 85 5.39 -8.51 -8.74
N GLU A 86 6.04 -9.65 -8.93
CA GLU A 86 5.43 -10.97 -8.74
C GLU A 86 4.96 -11.17 -7.29
N ALA A 87 5.74 -10.70 -6.31
CA ALA A 87 5.41 -10.82 -4.89
C ALA A 87 4.34 -9.84 -4.40
N CYS A 88 4.03 -8.79 -5.18
CA CYS A 88 2.98 -7.83 -4.82
C CYS A 88 1.61 -8.53 -4.75
N PRO A 89 0.78 -8.21 -3.73
CA PRO A 89 -0.56 -8.76 -3.62
C PRO A 89 -1.44 -8.30 -4.78
N ASP A 90 -2.26 -9.20 -5.28
CA ASP A 90 -3.34 -8.87 -6.20
C ASP A 90 -4.60 -8.48 -5.40
N LEU A 91 -4.75 -7.18 -5.16
CA LEU A 91 -5.82 -6.63 -4.31
C LEU A 91 -7.12 -6.42 -5.06
N GLY A 92 -8.22 -6.46 -4.32
CA GLY A 92 -9.52 -6.00 -4.81
C GLY A 92 -9.66 -4.48 -4.77
N GLY A 93 -10.80 -3.99 -5.27
CA GLY A 93 -11.07 -2.55 -5.39
C GLY A 93 -11.18 -1.83 -4.05
N HIS A 94 -11.35 -2.59 -2.97
CA HIS A 94 -11.49 -2.15 -1.59
C HIS A 94 -10.22 -2.37 -0.77
N PHE A 95 -9.06 -2.54 -1.43
CA PHE A 95 -7.75 -2.80 -0.82
C PHE A 95 -7.67 -4.17 -0.12
N GLU A 96 -8.68 -5.01 -0.25
CA GLU A 96 -8.76 -6.34 0.36
C GLU A 96 -7.84 -7.33 -0.34
N PHE A 97 -7.26 -8.25 0.45
CA PHE A 97 -6.56 -9.40 -0.11
C PHE A 97 -7.54 -10.34 -0.81
N GLN A 98 -7.13 -10.87 -1.96
CA GLN A 98 -7.91 -11.87 -2.69
C GLN A 98 -7.35 -13.28 -2.45
N VAL A 99 -8.25 -14.27 -2.42
CA VAL A 99 -7.87 -15.66 -2.22
C VAL A 99 -7.23 -16.22 -3.48
N LYS A 100 -6.09 -16.91 -3.31
CA LYS A 100 -5.40 -17.65 -4.35
C LYS A 100 -6.26 -18.82 -4.85
N ALA A 101 -6.26 -19.05 -6.16
CA ALA A 101 -7.06 -20.13 -6.75
C ALA A 101 -6.73 -21.50 -6.11
N GLY A 102 -7.76 -22.24 -5.69
CA GLY A 102 -7.61 -23.54 -5.03
C GLY A 102 -7.36 -23.48 -3.52
N HIS A 103 -7.31 -22.29 -2.93
CA HIS A 103 -7.20 -22.11 -1.47
C HIS A 103 -8.56 -21.75 -0.86
N ASP A 104 -8.73 -22.08 0.41
CA ASP A 104 -9.84 -21.61 1.24
C ASP A 104 -9.26 -20.85 2.44
N CYS A 105 -9.71 -19.60 2.63
CA CYS A 105 -9.29 -18.73 3.72
C CYS A 105 -10.42 -17.73 4.02
N PRO A 106 -11.45 -18.16 4.76
CA PRO A 106 -12.58 -17.30 5.09
C PRO A 106 -12.16 -16.05 5.86
N GLY A 107 -12.68 -14.89 5.47
CA GLY A 107 -12.36 -13.60 6.09
C GLY A 107 -11.09 -12.93 5.57
N LEU A 108 -10.38 -13.53 4.60
CA LEU A 108 -9.23 -12.88 3.96
C LEU A 108 -9.63 -11.56 3.28
N ASP A 109 -10.85 -11.51 2.74
CA ASP A 109 -11.52 -10.34 2.15
C ASP A 109 -11.77 -9.20 3.15
N ARG A 110 -11.61 -9.46 4.45
CA ARG A 110 -11.71 -8.45 5.53
C ARG A 110 -10.35 -7.86 5.93
N ILE A 111 -9.27 -8.27 5.27
CA ILE A 111 -7.92 -7.78 5.54
C ILE A 111 -7.50 -6.86 4.40
N HIS A 112 -7.31 -5.58 4.73
CA HIS A 112 -7.05 -4.52 3.77
C HIS A 112 -5.58 -4.08 3.79
N CYS A 113 -4.95 -4.02 2.62
CA CYS A 113 -3.56 -3.68 2.40
C CYS A 113 -3.42 -2.22 1.98
N PHE A 114 -3.01 -1.37 2.91
CA PHE A 114 -2.73 0.06 2.64
C PHE A 114 -1.26 0.39 2.92
N ASN A 115 -0.38 -0.11 2.06
CA ASN A 115 1.06 0.11 2.09
C ASN A 115 1.66 0.01 0.67
N TYR A 116 2.98 0.19 0.53
CA TYR A 116 3.69 0.16 -0.76
C TYR A 116 3.31 -1.02 -1.69
N PRO A 117 3.28 -2.30 -1.24
CA PRO A 117 2.87 -3.43 -2.08
C PRO A 117 1.51 -3.29 -2.78
N ALA A 118 0.60 -2.45 -2.27
CA ALA A 118 -0.70 -2.21 -2.91
C ALA A 118 -0.59 -1.41 -4.23
N ALA A 119 0.58 -0.80 -4.50
CA ALA A 119 0.75 0.11 -5.63
C ALA A 119 0.50 -0.57 -6.99
N LEU A 120 0.84 -1.86 -7.12
CA LEU A 120 0.64 -2.57 -8.39
C LEU A 120 -0.86 -2.76 -8.72
N SER A 121 -1.71 -2.95 -7.71
CA SER A 121 -3.16 -3.09 -7.90
C SER A 121 -3.90 -1.75 -7.94
N LEU A 122 -3.44 -0.74 -7.19
CA LEU A 122 -4.24 0.46 -6.88
C LEU A 122 -3.56 1.77 -7.25
N GLY A 123 -2.33 1.73 -7.80
CA GLY A 123 -1.49 2.89 -8.07
C GLY A 123 -0.79 3.43 -6.82
N VAL A 124 0.02 4.47 -6.99
CA VAL A 124 0.86 5.07 -5.92
C VAL A 124 0.04 5.93 -4.95
N ILE A 125 -1.09 5.43 -4.47
CA ILE A 125 -1.97 6.08 -3.49
C ILE A 125 -1.69 5.65 -2.05
N THR A 126 -0.77 4.70 -1.85
CA THR A 126 -0.46 4.07 -0.56
C THR A 126 0.95 4.36 -0.05
N GLY A 127 1.79 5.05 -0.84
CA GLY A 127 3.24 5.16 -0.59
C GLY A 127 3.81 6.58 -0.48
N ASP A 128 3.28 7.55 -1.25
CA ASP A 128 3.88 8.88 -1.33
C ASP A 128 3.09 9.94 -0.56
N ILE A 129 3.81 10.88 0.09
CA ILE A 129 3.25 11.97 0.92
C ILE A 129 2.12 12.74 0.24
N PRO A 130 2.17 13.08 -1.07
CA PRO A 130 1.07 13.79 -1.71
C PRO A 130 -0.21 12.96 -1.83
N ALA A 131 -0.10 11.64 -1.99
CA ALA A 131 -1.22 10.78 -2.36
C ALA A 131 -1.82 10.02 -1.17
N ILE A 132 -1.11 9.96 -0.03
CA ILE A 132 -1.54 9.18 1.14
C ILE A 132 -2.88 9.66 1.71
N SER A 133 -3.16 10.97 1.70
CA SER A 133 -4.43 11.51 2.19
C SER A 133 -5.62 11.04 1.36
N GLU A 134 -5.48 11.06 0.03
CA GLU A 134 -6.52 10.58 -0.89
C GLU A 134 -6.70 9.07 -0.78
N GLY A 135 -5.60 8.31 -0.71
CA GLY A 135 -5.65 6.87 -0.48
C GLY A 135 -6.33 6.51 0.84
N ALA A 136 -6.01 7.22 1.92
CA ALA A 136 -6.60 7.01 3.23
C ALA A 136 -8.09 7.35 3.25
N LEU A 137 -8.49 8.46 2.60
CA LEU A 137 -9.89 8.82 2.47
C LEU A 137 -10.68 7.78 1.67
N ARG A 138 -10.10 7.28 0.57
CA ARG A 138 -10.70 6.21 -0.24
C ARG A 138 -10.86 4.93 0.57
N LEU A 139 -9.84 4.52 1.33
CA LEU A 139 -9.91 3.35 2.20
C LEU A 139 -10.98 3.53 3.28
N ALA A 140 -10.99 4.66 3.99
CA ALA A 140 -11.96 4.92 5.06
C ALA A 140 -13.40 4.92 4.54
N THR A 141 -13.66 5.60 3.42
CA THR A 141 -14.97 5.63 2.76
C THR A 141 -15.42 4.23 2.36
N THR A 142 -14.48 3.45 1.83
CA THR A 142 -14.72 2.06 1.43
C THR A 142 -15.09 1.19 2.62
N LEU A 143 -14.30 1.22 3.70
CA LEU A 143 -14.56 0.44 4.90
C LEU A 143 -15.89 0.82 5.55
N ALA A 144 -16.22 2.11 5.60
CA ALA A 144 -17.52 2.57 6.07
C ALA A 144 -18.68 2.01 5.22
N GLY A 145 -18.53 1.99 3.89
CA GLY A 145 -19.51 1.40 2.98
C GLY A 145 -19.68 -0.10 3.18
N LEU A 146 -18.59 -0.85 3.39
CA LEU A 146 -18.64 -2.29 3.66
C LEU A 146 -19.35 -2.58 4.98
N LEU A 147 -18.99 -1.88 6.05
CA LEU A 147 -19.64 -2.03 7.37
C LEU A 147 -21.13 -1.66 7.31
N TRP A 148 -21.48 -0.59 6.61
CA TRP A 148 -22.88 -0.21 6.41
C TRP A 148 -23.67 -1.29 5.64
N ALA A 149 -23.04 -1.91 4.64
CA ALA A 149 -23.66 -2.99 3.87
C ALA A 149 -23.87 -4.26 4.72
N GLU A 150 -22.95 -4.57 5.63
CA GLU A 150 -23.12 -5.68 6.59
C GLU A 150 -24.34 -5.47 7.49
N ASP A 151 -24.62 -4.22 7.89
CA ASP A 151 -25.71 -3.85 8.81
C ASP A 151 -26.94 -3.25 8.10
N ILE A 152 -27.11 -3.47 6.79
CA ILE A 152 -28.14 -2.78 6.00
C ILE A 152 -29.56 -3.02 6.52
N GLU A 153 -29.84 -4.24 6.99
CA GLU A 153 -31.15 -4.61 7.54
C GLU A 153 -31.46 -3.81 8.81
N HIS A 154 -30.48 -3.70 9.72
CA HIS A 154 -30.60 -2.91 10.94
C HIS A 154 -30.85 -1.41 10.64
N HIS A 155 -30.12 -0.86 9.66
CA HIS A 155 -30.32 0.53 9.24
C HIS A 155 -31.69 0.75 8.60
N PHE A 156 -32.16 -0.21 7.80
CA PHE A 156 -33.47 -0.16 7.15
C PHE A 156 -34.62 -0.23 8.16
N GLU A 157 -34.53 -1.11 9.17
CA GLU A 157 -35.49 -1.18 10.27
C GLU A 157 -35.56 0.13 11.06
N ARG A 158 -34.40 0.72 11.40
CA ARG A 158 -34.34 2.02 12.07
C ARG A 158 -35.00 3.13 11.27
N MET A 159 -34.83 3.13 9.95
CA MET A 159 -35.46 4.11 9.06
C MET A 159 -36.98 3.93 9.02
N GLN A 160 -37.48 2.70 8.96
CA GLN A 160 -38.92 2.43 9.01
C GLN A 160 -39.55 2.79 10.36
N ALA A 161 -38.82 2.61 11.46
CA ALA A 161 -39.27 2.95 12.80
C ALA A 161 -39.18 4.46 13.12
N TYR A 162 -38.60 5.27 12.24
CA TYR A 162 -38.45 6.71 12.46
C TYR A 162 -39.83 7.39 12.48
N ALA A 163 -40.16 7.98 13.63
CA ALA A 163 -41.45 8.61 13.90
C ALA A 163 -41.29 9.98 14.59
N GLU A 164 -40.11 10.59 14.48
CA GLU A 164 -39.89 11.94 15.01
C GLU A 164 -40.64 12.94 14.13
N PRO A 165 -41.62 13.70 14.67
CA PRO A 165 -42.39 14.64 13.88
C PRO A 165 -41.52 15.84 13.49
N GLU A 166 -41.38 16.10 12.20
CA GLU A 166 -40.74 17.32 11.67
C GLU A 166 -41.71 18.51 11.62
N VAL A 167 -43.02 18.22 11.57
CA VAL A 167 -44.10 19.20 11.48
C VAL A 167 -45.16 18.88 12.52
N TYR A 168 -45.50 19.86 13.34
CA TYR A 168 -46.46 19.76 14.45
C TYR A 168 -47.86 20.24 14.05
N GLY A 169 -47.98 20.94 12.91
CA GLY A 169 -49.24 21.44 12.36
C GLY A 169 -49.66 22.79 12.93
N ASP A 170 -48.80 23.42 13.74
CA ASP A 170 -48.98 24.77 14.28
C ASP A 170 -48.15 25.83 13.54
N GLU A 171 -47.38 25.43 12.52
CA GLU A 171 -46.47 26.31 11.78
C GLU A 171 -47.18 27.19 10.74
N TRP A 172 -48.43 26.88 10.38
CA TRP A 172 -49.21 27.67 9.43
C TRP A 172 -50.71 27.68 9.74
N VAL A 173 -51.39 28.72 9.24
CA VAL A 173 -52.85 28.86 9.31
C VAL A 173 -53.40 28.87 7.88
N ALA A 174 -54.32 27.95 7.58
CA ALA A 174 -54.96 27.89 6.27
C ALA A 174 -55.86 29.12 6.03
N VAL A 175 -55.74 29.74 4.87
CA VAL A 175 -56.63 30.82 4.43
C VAL A 175 -57.77 30.22 3.59
N PRO A 176 -59.04 30.59 3.83
CA PRO A 176 -60.16 30.09 3.03
C PRO A 176 -60.03 30.50 1.55
N LEU A 177 -60.58 29.67 0.65
CA LEU A 177 -60.78 30.06 -0.76
C LEU A 177 -61.76 31.25 -0.85
N PRO A 178 -61.59 32.14 -1.83
CA PRO A 178 -62.42 33.34 -2.01
C PRO A 178 -63.90 33.01 -2.29
#